data_AF-A0A6J0B7E0-F1
#
_entry.id   AF-A0A6J0B7E0-F1
#
_cell.length_a   1.000
_cell.length_b   1.000
_cell.length_c   1.000
_cell.angle_alpha   90.00
_cell.angle_beta   90.00
_cell.angle_gamma   90.00
#
_symmetry.space_group_name_H-M   'P 1'
#
loop_
_entity.id
_entity.type
_entity.pdbx_description
1 polymer ?
#
loop_
_entity_poly.entity_id
_entity_poly.type
_entity_poly.pdbx_seq_one_letter_code
_entity_poly.pdbx_strand_id
1 'polypeptide(L)'
;MGNHPKPDVLRNLTPHQKVNHFPRSYEITRKDRLYKNIEAMQRSKGARNLDFIPQTFLLPSESRELLTAHFRYRGPWIVKPKASSRGRGIYIVNSVSIDF
;
A
#
# COMPACT_ATOMS: atom_id res chain seq x y z
N MET A 1 -7.60 -11.37 -6.26
CA MET A 1 -6.20 -11.50 -5.82
C MET A 1 -5.93 -12.98 -5.76
N GLY A 2 -4.85 -13.47 -6.38
CA GLY A 2 -4.48 -14.88 -6.24
C GLY A 2 -4.27 -15.20 -4.76
N ASN A 3 -4.82 -16.31 -4.29
CA ASN A 3 -4.63 -16.73 -2.91
C ASN A 3 -3.14 -16.96 -2.68
N HIS A 4 -2.51 -16.13 -1.84
CA HIS A 4 -1.16 -16.44 -1.37
C HIS A 4 -1.18 -17.82 -0.74
N PRO A 5 -0.19 -18.68 -1.05
CA PRO A 5 -0.09 -19.98 -0.39
C PRO A 5 -0.13 -19.80 1.13
N LYS A 6 -0.98 -20.59 1.79
CA LYS A 6 -1.03 -20.58 3.26
C LYS A 6 0.33 -21.03 3.81
N PRO A 7 0.76 -20.54 4.98
CA PRO A 7 2.03 -20.95 5.58
C PRO A 7 2.20 -22.46 5.67
N ASP A 8 1.13 -23.20 5.98
CA ASP A 8 1.16 -24.66 6.09
C ASP A 8 1.45 -25.34 4.76
N VAL A 9 0.93 -24.79 3.65
CA VAL A 9 1.23 -25.30 2.30
C VAL A 9 2.71 -25.13 2.00
N LEU A 10 3.28 -23.97 2.34
CA LEU A 10 4.70 -23.68 2.09
C LEU A 10 5.62 -24.53 2.97
N ARG A 11 5.24 -24.81 4.22
CA ARG A 11 6.01 -25.65 5.16
C ARG A 11 6.04 -27.12 4.74
N ASN A 12 4.99 -27.58 4.06
CA ASN A 12 4.85 -28.97 3.63
C ASN A 12 5.42 -29.23 2.23
N LEU A 13 6.10 -28.25 1.61
CA LEU A 13 6.75 -28.46 0.31
C LEU A 13 7.97 -29.38 0.45
N THR A 14 8.11 -30.32 -0.49
CA THR A 14 9.32 -31.12 -0.63
C THR A 14 10.44 -30.31 -1.31
N PRO A 15 11.73 -30.67 -1.13
CA PRO A 15 12.85 -29.89 -1.69
C PRO A 15 12.84 -29.70 -3.21
N HIS A 16 12.18 -30.58 -3.95
CA HIS A 16 12.07 -30.52 -5.42
C HIS A 16 10.85 -29.73 -5.91
N GLN A 17 9.87 -29.47 -5.04
CA GLN A 17 8.68 -28.70 -5.38
C GLN A 17 9.00 -27.22 -5.48
N LYS A 18 8.39 -26.55 -6.46
CA LYS A 18 8.54 -25.11 -6.69
C LYS A 18 7.17 -24.45 -6.63
N VAL A 19 7.13 -23.26 -6.04
CA VAL A 19 5.97 -22.37 -6.05
C VAL A 19 6.39 -21.02 -6.61
N ASN A 20 5.50 -20.36 -7.32
CA ASN A 20 5.75 -19.05 -7.94
C ASN A 20 5.43 -17.86 -7.02
N HIS A 21 5.16 -18.11 -5.74
CA HIS A 21 4.81 -17.08 -4.77
C HIS A 21 5.72 -17.14 -3.55
N PHE A 22 6.53 -16.10 -3.38
CA PHE A 22 7.29 -15.91 -2.15
C PHE A 22 6.36 -15.67 -0.94
N PRO A 23 6.64 -16.27 0.22
CA PRO A 23 5.92 -15.96 1.45
C PRO A 23 5.97 -14.46 1.75
N ARG A 24 4.83 -13.88 2.13
CA ARG A 24 4.69 -12.45 2.49
C ARG A 24 5.10 -11.45 1.40
N SER A 25 5.13 -11.83 0.12
CA SER A 25 5.38 -10.86 -0.96
C SER A 25 4.32 -9.74 -1.04
N TYR A 26 3.18 -9.89 -0.36
CA TYR A 26 2.19 -8.84 -0.17
C TYR A 26 2.72 -7.60 0.57
N GLU A 27 3.86 -7.67 1.25
CA GLU A 27 4.51 -6.52 1.90
C GLU A 27 4.89 -5.41 0.89
N ILE A 28 5.14 -5.77 -0.37
CA ILE A 28 5.43 -4.82 -1.46
C ILE A 28 4.34 -4.77 -2.53
N THR A 29 3.48 -5.80 -2.65
CA THR A 29 2.44 -5.84 -3.69
C THR A 29 1.07 -5.31 -3.24
N ARG A 30 0.82 -5.22 -1.92
CA ARG A 30 -0.36 -4.50 -1.40
C ARG A 30 -0.01 -3.05 -1.17
N LYS A 31 -0.90 -2.14 -1.60
CA LYS A 31 -0.65 -0.70 -1.56
C LYS A 31 -0.45 -0.17 -0.15
N ASP A 32 -1.24 -0.69 0.80
CA ASP A 32 -1.16 -0.30 2.22
C ASP A 32 0.16 -0.72 2.86
N ARG A 33 0.61 -1.94 2.56
CA ARG A 33 1.89 -2.45 3.07
C ARG A 33 3.09 -1.79 2.39
N LEU A 34 3.04 -1.57 1.08
CA LEU A 34 4.08 -0.88 0.34
C LEU A 34 4.35 0.51 0.93
N TYR A 35 3.29 1.30 1.13
CA TYR A 35 3.41 2.63 1.75
C TYR A 35 4.05 2.54 3.15
N LYS A 36 3.52 1.69 4.04
CA LYS A 36 4.04 1.59 5.42
C LYS A 36 5.49 1.11 5.50
N ASN A 37 5.88 0.17 4.63
CA ASN A 37 7.25 -0.32 4.57
C ASN A 37 8.22 0.75 4.06
N ILE A 38 7.81 1.54 3.06
CA ILE A 38 8.64 2.65 2.55
C ILE A 38 8.74 3.77 3.58
N GLU A 39 7.65 4.12 4.27
CA GLU A 39 7.68 5.08 5.39
C GLU A 39 8.61 4.64 6.53
N ALA A 40 8.60 3.35 6.90
CA ALA A 40 9.52 2.81 7.89
C ALA A 40 10.99 2.88 7.40
N MET A 41 11.21 2.66 6.10
CA MET A 41 12.53 2.76 5.51
C MET A 41 13.02 4.22 5.45
N GLN A 42 12.16 5.17 5.08
CA GLN A 42 12.44 6.61 5.11
C GLN A 42 12.84 7.07 6.52
N ARG A 43 12.12 6.62 7.56
CA ARG A 43 12.46 6.93 8.96
C ARG A 43 13.81 6.37 9.41
N SER A 44 14.18 5.17 8.93
CA SER A 44 15.41 4.50 9.37
C SER A 44 16.65 4.83 8.53
N LYS A 45 16.47 5.19 7.25
CA LYS A 45 17.56 5.40 6.28
C LYS A 45 17.60 6.81 5.69
N GLY A 46 16.66 7.68 6.06
CA GLY A 46 16.49 9.01 5.48
C GLY A 46 15.74 8.99 4.15
N ALA A 47 15.19 10.14 3.77
CA ALA A 47 14.31 10.26 2.61
C ALA A 47 15.03 10.36 1.26
N ARG A 48 16.32 10.74 1.23
CA ARG A 48 17.03 11.12 -0.03
C ARG A 48 16.88 10.12 -1.17
N ASN A 49 16.99 8.81 -0.88
CA ASN A 49 16.90 7.75 -1.89
C ASN A 49 15.53 7.05 -1.90
N LEU A 50 14.58 7.54 -1.12
CA LEU A 50 13.27 6.92 -0.88
C LEU A 50 12.11 7.88 -1.18
N ASP A 51 12.39 9.02 -1.80
CA ASP A 51 11.42 10.06 -2.19
C ASP A 51 10.83 9.83 -3.59
N PHE A 52 10.62 8.55 -3.95
CA PHE A 52 10.09 8.15 -5.26
C PHE A 52 8.63 7.69 -5.20
N ILE A 53 8.02 7.66 -4.00
CA ILE A 53 6.61 7.30 -3.80
C ILE A 53 5.83 8.58 -3.50
N PRO A 54 4.66 8.79 -4.13
CA PRO A 54 3.83 9.94 -3.82
C PRO A 54 3.34 9.91 -2.37
N GLN A 55 3.12 11.09 -1.79
CA GLN A 55 2.49 11.22 -0.47
C GLN A 55 1.18 10.42 -0.43
N THR A 56 1.07 9.52 0.54
CA THR A 56 0.00 8.52 0.65
C THR A 56 -0.49 8.49 2.10
N PHE A 57 -1.78 8.20 2.30
CA PHE A 57 -2.41 8.09 3.61
C PHE A 57 -3.30 6.84 3.67
N LEU A 58 -3.28 6.13 4.80
CA LEU A 58 -4.14 5.02 5.15
C LEU A 58 -5.37 5.51 5.87
N LEU A 59 -6.51 5.38 5.22
CA LEU A 59 -7.78 5.77 5.78
C LEU A 59 -8.48 4.57 6.45
N PRO A 60 -9.25 4.78 7.53
CA PRO A 60 -9.57 6.07 8.15
C PRO A 60 -8.51 6.61 9.13
N SER A 61 -7.46 5.83 9.44
CA SER A 61 -6.48 6.15 10.48
C SER A 61 -5.72 7.46 10.29
N GLU A 62 -5.47 7.88 9.05
CA GLU A 62 -4.63 9.04 8.70
C GLU A 62 -5.44 10.17 8.03
N SER A 63 -6.73 10.25 8.37
CA SER A 63 -7.66 11.23 7.77
C SER A 63 -7.28 12.67 8.11
N ARG A 64 -6.73 12.91 9.32
CA ARG A 64 -6.33 14.25 9.78
C ARG A 64 -5.09 14.76 9.02
N GLU A 65 -4.16 13.86 8.75
CA GLU A 65 -2.94 14.11 7.99
C GLU A 65 -3.29 14.41 6.53
N LEU A 66 -4.22 13.64 5.94
CA LEU A 66 -4.75 13.91 4.61
C LEU A 66 -5.40 15.29 4.53
N LEU A 67 -6.28 15.64 5.49
CA LEU A 67 -6.91 16.97 5.53
C LEU A 67 -5.85 18.08 5.58
N THR A 68 -4.85 17.92 6.45
CA THR A 68 -3.74 18.87 6.58
C THR A 68 -2.97 19.03 5.27
N ALA A 69 -2.64 17.93 4.60
CA ALA A 69 -1.93 17.95 3.33
C ALA A 69 -2.78 18.57 2.20
N HIS A 70 -4.08 18.27 2.16
CA HIS A 70 -4.98 18.83 1.15
C HIS A 70 -5.08 20.35 1.25
N PHE A 71 -5.20 20.91 2.47
CA PHE A 71 -5.22 22.36 2.66
C PHE A 71 -3.91 23.04 2.22
N ARG A 72 -2.77 22.32 2.32
CA ARG A 72 -1.47 22.84 1.90
C ARG A 72 -1.27 22.83 0.38
N TYR A 73 -1.62 21.74 -0.30
CA TYR A 73 -1.26 21.53 -1.71
C TYR A 73 -2.41 21.73 -2.70
N ARG A 74 -3.68 21.82 -2.24
CA ARG A 74 -4.89 22.08 -3.04
C ARG A 74 -4.97 21.34 -4.39
N GLY A 75 -4.61 20.06 -4.41
CA GLY A 75 -4.60 19.23 -5.62
C GLY A 75 -5.58 18.05 -5.56
N PRO A 76 -5.85 17.41 -6.73
CA PRO A 76 -6.63 16.18 -6.79
C PRO A 76 -5.92 15.04 -6.05
N TRP A 77 -6.68 14.26 -5.29
CA TRP A 77 -6.20 13.03 -4.66
C TRP A 77 -6.76 11.80 -5.37
N ILE A 78 -5.95 10.77 -5.52
CA ILE A 78 -6.37 9.47 -6.05
C ILE A 78 -6.63 8.48 -4.92
N VAL A 79 -7.87 8.05 -4.76
CA VAL A 79 -8.25 7.03 -3.78
C VAL A 79 -8.10 5.65 -4.41
N LYS A 80 -7.46 4.73 -3.69
CA LYS A 80 -7.20 3.36 -4.16
C LYS A 80 -7.55 2.34 -3.07
N PRO A 81 -8.26 1.25 -3.38
CA PRO A 81 -8.49 0.19 -2.42
C PRO A 81 -7.19 -0.58 -2.12
N LYS A 82 -6.97 -0.88 -0.83
CA LYS A 82 -5.74 -1.50 -0.30
C LYS A 82 -5.29 -2.77 -1.05
N ALA A 83 -6.24 -3.69 -1.27
CA ALA A 83 -6.00 -5.02 -1.80
C ALA A 83 -6.86 -5.34 -3.04
N SER A 84 -7.03 -4.34 -3.93
CA SER A 84 -7.71 -4.51 -5.23
C SER A 84 -6.74 -4.37 -6.42
N SER A 85 -7.20 -4.80 -7.60
CA SER A 85 -6.46 -4.77 -8.86
C SER A 85 -7.38 -4.40 -10.03
N ARG A 86 -6.77 -4.11 -11.20
CA ARG A 86 -7.46 -3.73 -12.46
C ARG A 86 -8.23 -2.41 -12.38
N GLY A 87 -7.73 -1.45 -11.62
CA GLY A 87 -8.38 -0.13 -11.48
C GLY A 87 -9.71 -0.12 -10.70
N ARG A 88 -10.23 -1.27 -10.27
CA ARG A 88 -11.54 -1.36 -9.60
C ARG A 88 -11.53 -0.63 -8.25
N GLY A 89 -12.50 0.27 -8.09
CA GLY A 89 -12.68 1.11 -6.91
C GLY A 89 -11.68 2.27 -6.80
N ILE A 90 -10.92 2.57 -7.87
CA ILE A 90 -10.10 3.78 -7.94
C ILE A 90 -10.97 4.95 -8.39
N TYR A 91 -10.83 6.09 -7.73
CA TYR A 91 -11.48 7.33 -8.10
C TYR A 91 -10.61 8.53 -7.71
N ILE A 92 -10.87 9.69 -8.32
CA ILE A 92 -10.17 10.95 -8.05
C ILE A 92 -11.12 11.86 -7.25
N VAL A 93 -10.61 12.53 -6.23
CA VAL A 93 -11.36 13.50 -5.43
C VAL A 93 -10.64 14.85 -5.40
N ASN A 94 -11.41 15.93 -5.51
CA ASN A 94 -10.90 17.30 -5.39
C ASN A 94 -11.22 17.93 -4.03
N SER A 95 -12.12 17.31 -3.25
CA SER A 95 -12.42 17.66 -1.86
C SER A 95 -12.22 16.44 -0.98
N VAL A 96 -11.80 16.64 0.27
CA VAL A 96 -11.57 15.54 1.25
C VAL A 96 -12.88 15.11 1.93
N SER A 97 -14.03 15.44 1.35
CA SER A 97 -15.32 14.83 1.71
C SER A 97 -15.35 13.39 1.19
N ILE A 98 -14.53 12.53 1.79
CA ILE A 98 -14.46 11.11 1.49
C ILE A 98 -15.33 10.42 2.54
N ASP A 99 -16.54 10.05 2.15
CA ASP A 99 -17.41 9.22 3.00
C ASP A 99 -16.83 7.80 3.08
N PHE A 100 -16.72 7.25 4.29
CA PHE A 100 -16.19 5.90 4.57
C PHE A 100 -17.27 4.86 4.77
#